data_AF-C6X3I8-F1
#
_entry.id   AF-C6X3I8-F1
#
_cell.length_a   1.000
_cell.length_b   1.000
_cell.length_c   1.000
_cell.angle_alpha   90.00
_cell.angle_beta   90.00
_cell.angle_gamma   90.00
#
_symmetry.space_group_name_H-M   'P 1'
#
loop_
_entity.id
_entity.type
_entity.pdbx_description
1 polymer ?
#
loop_
_entity_poly.entity_id
_entity_poly.type
_entity_poly.pdbx_seq_one_letter_code
_entity_poly.pdbx_strand_id
1 'polypeptide(L)'
;MIVGDYSLAAPDNTVDFKVNDIKNDVIFRSIDGKKVSALNTSAIDDKVLVIIDDVLKPLFVQMIGKMGSGLSIFVYDNWKDGKLIIDPYKPGKFQVEVNNDIFKWQTPLISLLDEKSCSIDQMDFPANYIFCPIHGNKL
;
A
#
# COMPACT_ATOMS: atom_id res chain seq x y z
N MET A 1 14.38 -1.72 8.42
CA MET A 1 14.51 -1.04 7.13
C MET A 1 14.79 0.44 7.35
N ILE A 2 15.88 0.97 6.79
CA ILE A 2 16.22 2.40 6.86
C ILE A 2 15.94 2.98 5.46
N VAL A 3 14.75 3.56 5.29
CA VAL A 3 14.32 4.21 4.02
C VAL A 3 15.02 5.56 3.81
N GLY A 4 15.71 6.04 4.83
CA GLY A 4 16.67 7.13 4.74
C GLY A 4 17.48 7.26 6.01
N ASP A 5 18.71 7.76 5.86
CA ASP A 5 19.61 8.00 6.99
C ASP A 5 19.27 9.34 7.65
N TYR A 6 19.35 9.39 8.99
CA TYR A 6 19.21 10.64 9.73
C TYR A 6 20.53 10.98 10.43
N SER A 7 20.94 12.24 10.34
CA SER A 7 22.05 12.78 11.12
C SER A 7 21.54 13.82 12.12
N LEU A 8 21.95 13.68 13.37
CA LEU A 8 21.69 14.66 14.44
C LEU A 8 22.77 15.77 14.47
N ALA A 9 23.79 15.68 13.62
CA ALA A 9 24.90 16.64 13.55
C ALA A 9 24.63 17.81 12.58
N ALA A 10 23.36 18.03 12.19
CA ALA A 10 23.02 19.13 11.28
C ALA A 10 23.28 20.50 11.95
N PRO A 11 23.81 21.50 11.22
CA PRO A 11 24.20 22.80 11.78
C PRO A 11 23.08 23.59 12.47
N ASP A 12 21.82 23.25 12.20
CA ASP A 12 20.65 24.11 12.38
C ASP A 12 19.53 23.48 13.24
N ASN A 13 19.84 22.56 14.16
CA ASN A 13 18.85 21.83 14.98
C ASN A 13 17.77 21.10 14.15
N THR A 14 18.01 20.88 12.86
CA THR A 14 17.15 20.16 11.94
C THR A 14 17.60 18.70 11.82
N VAL A 15 16.68 17.80 11.49
CA VAL A 15 17.05 16.41 11.18
C VAL A 15 17.49 16.37 9.71
N ASP A 16 18.76 16.07 9.46
CA ASP A 16 19.23 15.87 8.08
C ASP A 16 18.84 14.47 7.61
N PHE A 17 17.75 14.38 6.84
CA PHE A 17 17.26 13.15 6.24
C PHE A 17 17.78 12.97 4.81
N LYS A 18 18.43 11.84 4.53
CA LYS A 18 18.89 11.47 3.20
C LYS A 18 18.06 10.32 2.65
N VAL A 19 17.42 10.54 1.50
CA VAL A 19 16.64 9.50 0.81
C VAL A 19 17.59 8.48 0.18
N ASN A 20 17.35 7.20 0.45
CA ASN A 20 18.02 6.10 -0.23
C ASN A 20 17.09 5.56 -1.34
N ASP A 21 17.62 5.33 -2.54
CA ASP A 21 16.83 4.75 -3.63
C ASP A 21 16.63 3.25 -3.40
N ILE A 22 15.39 2.85 -3.14
CA ILE A 22 15.01 1.45 -2.86
C ILE A 22 14.36 0.78 -4.07
N LYS A 23 14.34 1.41 -5.26
CA LYS A 23 13.57 0.90 -6.41
C LYS A 23 13.93 -0.53 -6.81
N ASN A 24 15.20 -0.90 -6.69
CA ASN A 24 15.67 -2.24 -7.06
C ASN A 24 15.43 -3.29 -5.95
N ASP A 25 15.08 -2.84 -4.75
CA ASP A 25 14.95 -3.70 -3.57
C ASP A 25 13.49 -4.09 -3.29
N VAL A 26 12.54 -3.52 -4.03
CA VAL A 26 11.11 -3.83 -3.92
C VAL A 26 10.72 -4.87 -4.96
N ILE A 27 10.24 -6.02 -4.49
CA ILE A 27 9.74 -7.11 -5.33
C ILE A 27 8.29 -7.39 -4.95
N PHE A 28 7.37 -7.08 -5.86
CA PHE A 28 5.99 -7.49 -5.73
C PHE A 28 5.77 -8.88 -6.32
N ARG A 29 5.10 -9.75 -5.56
CA ARG A 29 4.65 -11.07 -6.02
C ARG A 29 3.14 -11.19 -6.00
N SER A 30 2.61 -11.62 -7.12
CA SER A 30 1.19 -11.87 -7.35
C SER A 30 0.65 -13.09 -6.58
N ILE A 31 -0.66 -13.32 -6.70
CA ILE A 31 -1.33 -14.46 -6.06
C ILE A 31 -0.82 -15.84 -6.52
N ASP A 32 -0.30 -15.93 -7.74
CA ASP A 32 0.34 -17.14 -8.28
C ASP A 32 1.84 -17.24 -7.94
N GLY A 33 2.34 -16.34 -7.09
CA GLY A 33 3.73 -16.30 -6.62
C GLY A 33 4.75 -15.74 -7.62
N LYS A 34 4.29 -15.31 -8.81
CA LYS A 34 5.18 -14.75 -9.84
C LYS A 34 5.61 -13.33 -9.47
N LYS A 35 6.86 -13.01 -9.80
CA LYS A 35 7.36 -11.64 -9.72
C LYS A 35 6.63 -10.77 -10.75
N VAL A 36 6.17 -9.60 -10.31
CA VAL A 36 5.56 -8.58 -11.16
C VAL A 36 6.42 -7.33 -11.06
N SER A 37 6.81 -6.81 -12.22
CA SER A 37 7.62 -5.58 -12.29
C SER A 37 6.73 -4.35 -12.22
N ALA A 38 7.21 -3.32 -11.53
CA ALA A 38 6.56 -2.01 -11.57
C ALA A 38 6.60 -1.42 -12.99
N LEU A 39 5.61 -0.61 -13.31
CA LEU A 39 5.56 0.14 -14.55
C LEU A 39 6.66 1.20 -14.55
N ASN A 40 7.29 1.38 -15.72
CA ASN A 40 8.10 2.56 -15.98
C ASN A 40 7.20 3.79 -16.06
N THR A 41 7.72 4.97 -15.70
CA THR A 41 6.96 6.24 -15.72
C THR A 41 6.26 6.50 -17.04
N SER A 42 6.89 6.17 -18.17
CA SER A 42 6.31 6.34 -19.52
C SER A 42 5.12 5.42 -19.84
N ALA A 43 4.88 4.39 -19.02
CA ALA A 43 3.76 3.47 -19.16
C ALA A 43 2.64 3.73 -18.13
N ILE A 44 2.80 4.73 -17.26
CA ILE A 44 1.80 5.12 -16.28
C ILE A 44 0.91 6.20 -16.90
N ASP A 45 -0.40 6.10 -16.71
CA ASP A 45 -1.37 7.11 -17.16
C ASP A 45 -1.07 8.48 -16.53
N ASP A 46 -1.11 9.54 -17.35
CA ASP A 46 -0.80 10.91 -16.92
C ASP A 46 -1.63 11.36 -15.71
N LYS A 47 -2.89 10.92 -15.58
CA LYS A 47 -3.73 11.26 -14.43
C LYS A 47 -3.21 10.64 -13.14
N VAL A 48 -2.67 9.44 -13.22
CA VAL A 48 -2.04 8.76 -12.07
C VAL A 48 -0.76 9.49 -11.69
N LEU A 49 0.04 9.91 -12.68
CA LEU A 49 1.24 10.71 -12.43
C LEU A 49 0.92 12.04 -11.75
N VAL A 50 -0.10 12.77 -12.19
CA VAL A 50 -0.56 14.02 -11.55
C VAL A 50 -0.95 13.76 -10.08
N ILE A 51 -1.70 12.70 -9.78
CA ILE A 51 -2.06 12.37 -8.39
C ILE A 51 -0.80 12.07 -7.55
N ILE A 52 0.16 11.32 -8.10
CA ILE A 52 1.37 10.95 -7.37
C ILE A 52 2.29 12.17 -7.16
N ASP A 53 2.61 12.89 -8.22
CA ASP A 53 3.65 13.92 -8.24
C ASP A 53 3.15 15.29 -7.74
N ASP A 54 1.91 15.65 -8.03
CA ASP A 54 1.38 16.98 -7.71
C ASP A 54 0.52 16.98 -6.44
N VAL A 55 0.01 15.82 -6.00
CA VAL A 55 -0.86 15.72 -4.82
C VAL A 55 -0.20 14.95 -3.68
N LEU A 56 0.14 13.67 -3.90
CA LEU A 56 0.61 12.80 -2.81
C LEU A 56 2.00 13.21 -2.31
N LYS A 57 3.00 13.27 -3.19
CA LYS A 57 4.37 13.63 -2.77
C LYS A 57 4.44 15.00 -2.05
N PRO A 58 3.83 16.09 -2.57
CA PRO A 58 3.86 17.37 -1.89
C PRO A 58 3.14 17.34 -0.54
N LEU A 59 2.01 16.62 -0.44
CA LEU A 59 1.28 16.46 0.82
C LEU A 59 2.17 15.84 1.90
N PHE A 60 2.89 14.76 1.60
CA PHE A 60 3.79 14.13 2.58
C PHE A 60 4.97 15.04 2.94
N VAL A 61 5.53 15.79 1.99
CA VAL A 61 6.57 16.78 2.29
C VAL A 61 6.06 17.90 3.20
N GLN A 62 4.82 18.36 3.00
CA GLN A 62 4.21 19.36 3.88
C GLN A 62 3.95 18.82 5.30
N MET A 63 3.53 17.56 5.42
CA MET A 63 3.18 16.96 6.72
C MET A 63 4.41 16.61 7.57
N ILE A 64 5.46 16.06 6.96
CA ILE A 64 6.62 15.50 7.69
C ILE A 64 7.97 16.04 7.18
N GLY A 65 7.95 17.15 6.45
CA GLY A 65 9.14 17.86 5.98
C GLY A 65 10.00 17.04 5.02
N LYS A 66 11.32 17.16 5.17
CA LYS A 66 12.32 16.46 4.33
C LYS A 66 12.15 14.93 4.36
N MET A 67 11.64 14.35 5.45
CA MET A 67 11.35 12.91 5.52
C MET A 67 10.29 12.48 4.50
N GLY A 68 9.30 13.35 4.22
CA GLY A 68 8.27 13.10 3.23
C GLY A 68 8.80 12.97 1.81
N SER A 69 9.96 13.57 1.51
CA SER A 69 10.63 13.41 0.21
C SER A 69 11.15 11.99 -0.04
N GLY A 70 11.27 11.16 1.00
CA GLY A 70 11.65 9.75 0.89
C GLY A 70 10.53 8.82 0.44
N LEU A 71 9.31 9.33 0.23
CA LEU A 71 8.19 8.52 -0.24
C LEU A 71 8.44 8.00 -1.66
N SER A 72 8.55 6.68 -1.78
CA SER A 72 8.62 5.98 -3.06
C SER A 72 7.29 5.27 -3.34
N ILE A 73 6.65 5.62 -4.46
CA ILE A 73 5.40 5.01 -4.92
C ILE A 73 5.69 4.15 -6.15
N PHE A 74 5.22 2.91 -6.11
CA PHE A 74 5.36 1.92 -7.18
C PHE A 74 4.00 1.60 -7.76
N VAL A 75 3.85 1.76 -9.08
CA VAL A 75 2.62 1.43 -9.80
C VAL A 75 2.84 0.14 -10.56
N TYR A 76 1.88 -0.77 -10.48
CA TYR A 76 1.94 -2.08 -11.15
C TYR A 76 0.73 -2.21 -12.06
N ASP A 77 0.91 -2.86 -13.22
CA ASP A 77 -0.23 -3.35 -13.97
C ASP A 77 -0.89 -4.47 -13.16
N ASN A 78 -2.21 -4.42 -13.03
CA ASN A 78 -3.00 -5.43 -12.34
C ASN A 78 -3.70 -6.40 -13.30
N TRP A 79 -3.47 -6.27 -14.61
CA TRP A 79 -4.01 -7.18 -15.61
C TRP A 79 -2.93 -8.01 -16.29
N LYS A 80 -3.20 -9.29 -16.47
CA LYS A 80 -2.36 -10.20 -17.25
C LYS A 80 -3.22 -11.28 -17.89
N ASP A 81 -3.06 -11.47 -19.20
CA ASP A 81 -3.79 -12.49 -19.97
C ASP A 81 -5.32 -12.42 -19.77
N GLY A 82 -5.87 -11.20 -19.67
CA GLY A 82 -7.30 -10.97 -19.47
C GLY A 82 -7.82 -11.29 -18.07
N LYS A 83 -6.94 -11.46 -17.07
CA LYS A 83 -7.29 -11.71 -15.68
C LYS A 83 -6.61 -10.72 -14.75
N LEU A 84 -7.25 -10.44 -13.62
CA LEU A 84 -6.65 -9.68 -12.54
C LEU A 84 -5.52 -10.49 -11.89
N ILE A 85 -4.36 -9.85 -11.72
CA ILE A 85 -3.23 -10.38 -10.97
C ILE A 85 -3.57 -10.44 -9.48
N ILE A 86 -4.27 -9.41 -8.98
CA ILE A 86 -4.89 -9.35 -7.66
C ILE A 86 -6.31 -8.83 -7.79
N ASP A 87 -7.27 -9.57 -7.27
CA ASP A 87 -8.64 -9.10 -7.07
C ASP A 87 -8.82 -8.70 -5.59
N PRO A 88 -8.90 -7.40 -5.28
CA PRO A 88 -8.95 -6.94 -3.90
C PRO A 88 -10.27 -7.27 -3.19
N TYR A 89 -11.28 -7.77 -3.92
CA TYR A 89 -12.60 -8.14 -3.38
C TYR A 89 -12.75 -9.65 -3.18
N LYS A 90 -11.79 -10.46 -3.66
CA LYS A 90 -11.85 -11.92 -3.54
C LYS A 90 -10.76 -12.45 -2.62
N PRO A 91 -10.99 -13.61 -1.96
CA PRO A 91 -9.98 -14.27 -1.16
C PRO A 91 -8.68 -14.52 -1.95
N GLY A 92 -7.56 -14.16 -1.35
CA GLY A 92 -6.25 -14.25 -2.00
C GLY A 92 -5.11 -13.89 -1.06
N LYS A 93 -3.88 -14.22 -1.48
CA LYS A 93 -2.66 -13.92 -0.74
C LYS A 93 -1.60 -13.43 -1.70
N PHE A 94 -0.91 -12.36 -1.34
CA PHE A 94 0.20 -11.83 -2.12
C PHE A 94 1.29 -11.35 -1.18
N GLN A 95 2.46 -11.03 -1.72
CA GLN A 95 3.55 -10.52 -0.89
C GLN A 95 4.34 -9.42 -1.58
N VAL A 96 4.89 -8.53 -0.76
CA VAL A 96 5.86 -7.53 -1.16
C VAL A 96 7.14 -7.84 -0.41
N GLU A 97 8.24 -7.99 -1.12
CA GLU A 97 9.56 -8.13 -0.53
C GLU A 97 10.26 -6.79 -0.62
N VAL A 98 10.89 -6.37 0.47
CA VAL A 98 11.67 -5.13 0.50
C VAL A 98 12.94 -5.41 1.28
N ASN A 99 14.11 -5.30 0.62
CA ASN A 99 15.41 -5.54 1.28
C ASN A 99 15.46 -6.89 2.05
N ASN A 100 14.93 -7.95 1.44
CA ASN A 100 14.80 -9.32 1.98
C ASN A 100 13.73 -9.52 3.07
N ASP A 101 13.09 -8.46 3.55
CA ASP A 101 11.91 -8.59 4.43
C ASP A 101 10.68 -8.93 3.59
N ILE A 102 9.89 -9.92 4.03
CA ILE A 102 8.69 -10.39 3.32
C ILE A 102 7.43 -9.91 4.05
N PHE A 103 6.67 -9.03 3.40
CA PHE A 103 5.38 -8.55 3.87
C PHE A 103 4.26 -9.31 3.17
N LYS A 104 3.53 -10.14 3.93
CA LYS A 104 2.42 -10.95 3.40
C LYS A 104 1.10 -10.24 3.62
N TRP A 105 0.31 -10.18 2.56
CA TRP A 105 -1.01 -9.55 2.55
C TRP A 105 -2.08 -10.58 2.21
N GLN A 106 -3.32 -10.29 2.62
CA GLN A 106 -4.49 -11.12 2.37
C GLN A 106 -5.61 -10.25 1.80
N THR A 107 -6.28 -10.77 0.78
CA THR A 107 -7.52 -10.21 0.23
C THR A 107 -8.70 -11.08 0.69
N PRO A 108 -9.95 -10.56 0.73
CA PRO A 108 -10.32 -9.21 0.34
C PRO A 108 -9.73 -8.13 1.26
N LEU A 109 -9.39 -6.97 0.69
CA LEU A 109 -8.92 -5.82 1.46
C LEU A 109 -10.11 -5.22 2.18
N ILE A 110 -10.12 -5.34 3.51
CA ILE A 110 -11.25 -4.95 4.37
C ILE A 110 -11.62 -3.48 4.16
N SER A 111 -10.62 -2.62 3.91
CA SER A 111 -10.81 -1.19 3.64
C SER A 111 -11.57 -0.87 2.35
N LEU A 112 -11.81 -1.87 1.49
CA LEU A 112 -12.53 -1.72 0.23
C LEU A 112 -13.90 -2.42 0.25
N LEU A 113 -14.22 -3.15 1.32
CA LEU A 113 -15.49 -3.83 1.46
C LEU A 113 -16.46 -2.96 2.25
N ASP A 114 -17.73 -3.00 1.85
CA ASP A 114 -18.80 -2.40 2.64
C ASP A 114 -18.93 -3.07 4.00
N GLU A 115 -19.23 -2.28 5.01
CA GLU A 115 -19.54 -2.76 6.36
C GLU A 115 -20.78 -3.68 6.34
N LYS A 116 -20.88 -4.54 7.35
CA LYS A 116 -22.02 -5.45 7.51
C LYS A 116 -22.83 -5.06 8.73
N SER A 117 -24.14 -4.99 8.57
CA SER A 117 -25.05 -4.66 9.65
C SER A 117 -25.58 -5.92 10.35
N CYS A 118 -25.63 -5.91 11.68
CA CYS A 118 -26.25 -7.00 12.42
C CYS A 118 -27.78 -6.99 12.28
N SER A 119 -28.38 -8.14 12.00
CA SER A 119 -29.83 -8.24 11.80
C SER A 119 -30.68 -7.95 13.04
N ILE A 120 -30.09 -7.94 14.24
CA ILE A 120 -30.82 -7.73 15.51
C ILE A 120 -30.93 -6.25 15.86
N ASP A 121 -29.82 -5.51 15.77
CA ASP A 121 -29.71 -4.12 16.22
C ASP A 121 -29.31 -3.13 15.11
N GLN A 122 -29.03 -3.63 13.90
CA GLN A 122 -28.56 -2.86 12.74
C GLN A 122 -27.23 -2.12 12.98
N MET A 123 -26.42 -2.57 13.94
CA MET A 123 -25.08 -2.00 14.15
C MET A 123 -24.13 -2.49 13.06
N ASP A 124 -23.33 -1.57 12.52
CA ASP A 124 -22.35 -1.86 11.47
C ASP A 124 -21.04 -2.43 12.03
N PHE A 125 -20.49 -3.41 11.33
CA PHE A 125 -19.27 -4.11 11.68
C PHE A 125 -18.33 -4.24 10.48
N PRO A 126 -17.00 -4.34 10.72
CA PRO A 126 -16.03 -4.56 9.65
C PRO A 126 -16.38 -5.78 8.79
N ALA A 127 -16.19 -5.65 7.48
CA ALA A 127 -16.63 -6.64 6.50
C ALA A 127 -16.03 -8.05 6.67
N ASN A 128 -14.87 -8.17 7.33
CA ASN A 128 -14.24 -9.45 7.64
C ASN A 128 -14.93 -10.23 8.76
N TYR A 129 -15.89 -9.64 9.46
CA TYR A 129 -16.62 -10.33 10.51
C TYR A 129 -17.64 -11.28 9.87
N ILE A 130 -17.63 -12.53 10.31
CA ILE A 130 -18.60 -13.55 9.86
C ILE A 130 -19.83 -13.56 10.78
N PHE A 131 -19.63 -13.24 12.06
CA PHE A 131 -20.67 -13.22 13.09
C PHE A 131 -20.62 -11.90 13.86
N CYS A 132 -21.78 -11.47 14.33
CA CYS A 132 -21.90 -10.32 15.22
C CYS A 132 -21.18 -10.66 16.54
N PRO A 133 -20.22 -9.86 16.99
CA PRO A 133 -19.44 -10.15 18.20
C PRO A 133 -20.30 -10.01 19.47
N ILE A 134 -21.44 -9.34 19.39
CA ILE A 134 -22.37 -9.12 20.51
C ILE A 134 -23.42 -10.24 20.56
N HIS A 135 -24.08 -10.51 19.43
CA HIS A 135 -25.27 -11.37 19.37
C HIS A 135 -25.01 -12.78 18.83
N GLY A 136 -23.85 -13.04 18.22
CA GLY A 136 -23.46 -14.36 17.71
C GLY A 136 -24.18 -14.80 16.44
N ASN A 137 -25.14 -14.03 15.93
CA ASN A 137 -25.77 -14.29 14.63
C ASN A 137 -24.82 -13.96 13.48
N LYS A 138 -25.08 -14.56 12.32
CA LYS A 138 -24.32 -14.30 11.10
C LYS A 138 -24.55 -12.85 10.62
N LEU A 139 -23.47 -12.19 10.20
CA LEU A 139 -23.46 -10.88 9.52
C LEU A 139 -23.51 -11.04 8.01
#